data_AF-A0A6C0CS94-F1
#
_entry.id   AF-A0A6C0CS94-F1
#
_cell.length_a   1.000
_cell.length_b   1.000
_cell.length_c   1.000
_cell.angle_alpha   90.00
_cell.angle_beta   90.00
_cell.angle_gamma   90.00
#
_symmetry.space_group_name_H-M   'P 1'
#
loop_
_entity.id
_entity.type
_entity.pdbx_description
1 polymer ?
#
loop_
_entity_poly.entity_id
_entity_poly.type
_entity_poly.pdbx_seq_one_letter_code
_entity_poly.pdbx_strand_id
1 'polypeptide(L)'
;MEHHDELFVTIQKNLPQKALYYTGELIKLQQIELLEKTWLFTLSHIANFSQLSFKKFHSIVVNLLTIFEADAFHIAEAFHLTLQLCLIFKDCSQYIMLPKLQIATLRNRVIGFFSDEFKLSEKGLVSFKYLLTSNEQEKEFIIKVITGLIQLWNQKQSIEFRNTLEYIDRKHYEIELPTDVHLKWGSNHYSFTVLIWEVVCILEPIFKPLAQLFKIQYTRKYHYTFSLPFLLVTHTYLQTGYNNDWTDQEITILDKVKIMSDKLYLEIEVEKPIAICKEPLGQTFAFENFFPTTTQKIEGISKVYESIPMESKTILLNKRKFKEKKNKDNKVTYLPYE
;
A
#
# COMPACT_ATOMS: atom_id res chain seq x y z
N MET A 1 12.27 22.98 -0.56
CA MET A 1 12.47 21.51 -0.55
C MET A 1 11.31 20.94 0.25
N GLU A 2 10.49 20.11 -0.37
CA GLU A 2 9.20 19.73 0.20
C GLU A 2 9.39 18.73 1.34
N HIS A 3 8.62 18.86 2.43
CA HIS A 3 8.76 18.03 3.64
C HIS A 3 8.72 16.52 3.36
N HIS A 4 8.09 16.11 2.26
CA HIS A 4 7.98 14.71 1.84
C HIS A 4 9.30 14.11 1.33
N ASP A 5 10.13 14.89 0.64
CA ASP A 5 11.47 14.46 0.19
C ASP A 5 12.40 14.28 1.39
N GLU A 6 12.36 15.23 2.32
CA GLU A 6 13.13 15.17 3.56
C GLU A 6 12.70 14.01 4.45
N LEU A 7 11.39 13.71 4.51
CA LEU A 7 10.90 12.52 5.20
C LEU A 7 11.51 11.24 4.62
N PHE A 8 11.47 11.06 3.29
CA PHE A 8 12.07 9.90 2.65
C PHE A 8 13.58 9.78 2.95
N VAL A 9 14.33 10.87 2.78
CA VAL A 9 15.78 10.90 3.01
C VAL A 9 16.13 10.59 4.47
N THR A 10 15.37 11.14 5.42
CA THR A 10 15.61 10.91 6.85
C THR A 10 15.24 9.51 7.29
N ILE A 11 14.18 8.91 6.72
CA ILE A 11 13.87 7.50 6.91
C ILE A 11 15.03 6.63 6.38
N GLN A 12 15.46 6.87 5.15
CA GLN A 12 16.52 6.09 4.50
C GLN A 12 17.85 6.14 5.27
N LYS A 13 18.19 7.31 5.83
CA LYS A 13 19.40 7.51 6.66
C LYS A 13 19.23 6.99 8.10
N ASN A 14 18.07 6.43 8.44
CA ASN A 14 17.71 6.04 9.81
C ASN A 14 17.97 7.16 10.81
N LEU A 15 17.30 8.31 10.61
CA LEU A 15 17.30 9.46 11.52
C LEU A 15 15.90 9.63 12.15
N PRO A 16 15.51 8.79 13.14
CA PRO A 16 14.13 8.70 13.61
C PRO A 16 13.55 10.02 14.10
N GLN A 17 14.32 10.83 14.82
CA GLN A 17 13.84 12.10 15.36
C GLN A 17 13.42 13.07 14.24
N LYS A 18 14.24 13.16 13.17
CA LYS A 18 13.93 14.02 12.02
C LYS A 18 12.77 13.46 11.20
N ALA A 19 12.72 12.14 11.00
CA ALA A 19 11.63 11.50 10.29
C ALA A 19 10.28 11.69 11.01
N LEU A 20 10.27 11.55 12.35
CA LEU A 20 9.11 11.85 13.17
C LEU A 20 8.75 13.33 13.06
N TYR A 21 9.70 14.26 13.15
CA TYR A 21 9.45 15.69 12.94
C TYR A 21 8.75 15.97 11.60
N TYR A 22 9.29 15.48 10.47
CA TYR A 22 8.69 15.71 9.15
C TYR A 22 7.32 15.01 8.97
N THR A 23 7.11 13.88 9.64
CA THR A 23 5.79 13.25 9.71
C THR A 23 4.79 14.17 10.42
N GLY A 24 5.18 14.77 11.55
CA GLY A 24 4.38 15.74 12.29
C GLY A 24 4.05 16.98 11.46
N GLU A 25 5.02 17.54 10.75
CA GLU A 25 4.81 18.70 9.87
C GLU A 25 3.80 18.41 8.75
N LEU A 26 3.91 17.25 8.08
CA LEU A 26 2.94 16.85 7.05
C LEU A 26 1.52 16.67 7.62
N ILE A 27 1.40 16.15 8.84
CA ILE A 27 0.13 16.01 9.55
C ILE A 27 -0.44 17.40 9.90
N LYS A 28 0.39 18.28 10.45
CA LYS A 28 0.01 19.65 10.84
C LYS A 28 -0.53 20.45 9.64
N LEU A 29 0.11 20.29 8.48
CA LEU A 29 -0.28 20.91 7.20
C LEU A 29 -1.44 20.18 6.49
N GLN A 30 -2.04 19.16 7.11
CA GLN A 30 -3.09 18.31 6.54
C GLN A 30 -2.70 17.63 5.21
N GLN A 31 -1.41 17.39 4.97
CA GLN A 31 -0.87 16.75 3.77
C GLN A 31 -0.86 15.22 3.90
N ILE A 32 -1.96 14.64 4.36
CA ILE A 32 -2.06 13.19 4.65
C ILE A 32 -1.84 12.35 3.40
N GLU A 33 -2.40 12.74 2.25
CA GLU A 33 -2.21 12.01 1.00
C GLU A 33 -0.74 11.96 0.57
N LEU A 34 0.00 13.06 0.78
CA LEU A 34 1.42 13.13 0.46
C LEU A 34 2.23 12.23 1.40
N LEU A 35 1.89 12.21 2.68
CA LEU A 35 2.49 11.31 3.66
C LEU A 35 2.26 9.82 3.30
N GLU A 36 1.02 9.46 2.95
CA GLU A 36 0.67 8.10 2.49
C GLU A 36 1.44 7.69 1.22
N LYS A 37 1.59 8.62 0.25
CA LYS A 37 2.42 8.41 -0.95
C LYS A 37 3.89 8.20 -0.60
N THR A 38 4.44 8.99 0.32
CA THR A 38 5.84 8.86 0.76
C THR A 38 6.09 7.52 1.44
N TRP A 39 5.17 7.04 2.27
CA TRP A 39 5.30 5.70 2.87
C TRP A 39 5.24 4.59 1.83
N LEU A 40 4.32 4.65 0.87
CA LEU A 40 4.27 3.69 -0.24
C LEU A 40 5.57 3.69 -1.06
N PHE A 41 6.09 4.86 -1.38
CA PHE A 41 7.35 5.01 -2.09
C PHE A 41 8.51 4.38 -1.30
N THR A 42 8.60 4.71 -0.02
CA THR A 42 9.61 4.19 0.91
C THR A 42 9.56 2.66 0.98
N LEU A 43 8.36 2.10 1.13
CA LEU A 43 8.14 0.67 1.22
C LEU A 43 8.48 -0.06 -0.10
N SER A 44 8.11 0.54 -1.24
CA SER A 44 8.51 0.03 -2.56
C SER A 44 10.03 0.09 -2.75
N HIS A 45 10.71 1.11 -2.23
CA HIS A 45 12.17 1.17 -2.28
C HIS A 45 12.78 -0.02 -1.52
N ILE A 46 12.31 -0.27 -0.30
CA ILE A 46 12.74 -1.42 0.53
C ILE A 46 12.53 -2.74 -0.22
N ALA A 47 11.41 -2.88 -0.92
CA ALA A 47 11.06 -4.09 -1.67
C ALA A 47 12.05 -4.43 -2.83
N ASN A 48 12.96 -3.54 -3.20
CA ASN A 48 14.03 -3.84 -4.17
C ASN A 48 15.20 -4.63 -3.58
N PHE A 49 15.31 -4.70 -2.25
CA PHE A 49 16.34 -5.46 -1.57
C PHE A 49 16.00 -6.94 -1.55
N SER A 50 17.04 -7.78 -1.68
CA SER A 50 16.87 -9.22 -1.75
C SER A 50 16.98 -9.96 -0.44
N GLN A 51 17.56 -9.34 0.59
CA GLN A 51 17.90 -10.00 1.87
C GLN A 51 17.23 -9.27 3.06
N LEU A 52 15.99 -8.81 2.87
CA LEU A 52 15.23 -8.12 3.90
C LEU A 52 14.40 -9.11 4.72
N SER A 53 14.15 -8.80 5.99
CA SER A 53 13.25 -9.62 6.79
C SER A 53 11.81 -9.52 6.29
N PHE A 54 11.27 -10.62 5.76
CA PHE A 54 9.90 -10.65 5.26
C PHE A 54 8.88 -10.36 6.37
N LYS A 55 9.05 -10.92 7.57
CA LYS A 55 8.17 -10.64 8.73
C LYS A 55 8.08 -9.16 9.07
N LYS A 56 9.23 -8.48 9.19
CA LYS A 56 9.28 -7.04 9.47
C LYS A 56 8.58 -6.26 8.34
N PHE A 57 8.93 -6.53 7.09
CA PHE A 57 8.30 -5.89 5.92
C PHE A 57 6.80 -6.10 5.87
N HIS A 58 6.33 -7.33 6.07
CA HIS A 58 4.92 -7.68 6.08
C HIS A 58 4.19 -6.96 7.22
N SER A 59 4.78 -6.84 8.41
CA SER A 59 4.15 -6.07 9.50
C SER A 59 3.96 -4.59 9.15
N ILE A 60 4.90 -3.98 8.43
CA ILE A 60 4.80 -2.60 7.93
C ILE A 60 3.69 -2.50 6.88
N VAL A 61 3.61 -3.46 5.95
CA VAL A 61 2.53 -3.56 4.95
C VAL A 61 1.16 -3.59 5.62
N VAL A 62 0.98 -4.44 6.63
CA VAL A 62 -0.29 -4.57 7.36
C VAL A 62 -0.64 -3.27 8.07
N ASN A 63 0.32 -2.65 8.77
CA ASN A 63 0.08 -1.38 9.46
C ASN A 63 -0.29 -0.25 8.49
N LEU A 64 0.37 -0.17 7.33
CA LEU A 64 0.04 0.80 6.29
C LEU A 64 -1.38 0.60 5.75
N LEU A 65 -1.80 -0.65 5.53
CA LEU A 65 -3.18 -0.95 5.13
C LEU A 65 -4.19 -0.52 6.17
N THR A 66 -3.95 -0.84 7.45
CA THR A 66 -4.82 -0.41 8.55
C THR A 66 -5.04 1.10 8.51
N ILE A 67 -3.95 1.88 8.34
CA ILE A 67 -4.05 3.34 8.20
C ILE A 67 -4.85 3.73 6.94
N PHE A 68 -4.67 3.04 5.82
CA PHE A 68 -5.35 3.35 4.56
C PHE A 68 -6.85 3.09 4.61
N GLU A 69 -7.25 1.99 5.24
CA GLU A 69 -8.62 1.49 5.34
C GLU A 69 -9.39 2.10 6.50
N ALA A 70 -8.71 2.68 7.50
CA ALA A 70 -9.35 3.38 8.61
C ALA A 70 -10.23 4.55 8.13
N ASP A 71 -11.39 4.69 8.77
CA ASP A 71 -12.32 5.80 8.53
C ASP A 71 -11.71 7.16 8.91
N ALA A 72 -10.75 7.14 9.83
CA ALA A 72 -10.05 8.31 10.33
C ALA A 72 -8.54 8.10 10.36
N PHE A 73 -7.81 9.19 10.19
CA PHE A 73 -6.35 9.14 10.30
C PHE A 73 -5.90 9.27 11.77
N HIS A 74 -5.18 8.26 12.26
CA HIS A 74 -4.64 8.23 13.62
C HIS A 74 -3.16 8.63 13.64
N ILE A 75 -2.86 9.71 14.35
CA ILE A 75 -1.51 10.30 14.40
C ILE A 75 -0.49 9.36 15.06
N ALA A 76 -0.88 8.65 16.12
CA ALA A 76 -0.01 7.67 16.77
C ALA A 76 0.42 6.54 15.83
N GLU A 77 -0.50 6.07 14.98
CA GLU A 77 -0.21 5.03 13.99
C GLU A 77 0.76 5.55 12.91
N ALA A 78 0.62 6.81 12.51
CA ALA A 78 1.50 7.47 11.56
C ALA A 78 2.95 7.55 12.07
N PHE A 79 3.15 8.02 13.30
CA PHE A 79 4.48 8.06 13.92
C PHE A 79 5.06 6.66 14.12
N HIS A 80 4.24 5.71 14.55
CA HIS A 80 4.64 4.32 14.72
C HIS A 80 5.12 3.72 13.37
N LEU A 81 4.34 3.88 12.30
CA LEU A 81 4.70 3.41 10.96
C LEU A 81 6.00 4.06 10.46
N THR A 82 6.16 5.39 10.61
CA THR A 82 7.40 6.08 10.24
C THR A 82 8.60 5.51 10.98
N LEU A 83 8.48 5.23 12.28
CA LEU A 83 9.58 4.63 13.04
C LEU A 83 9.89 3.21 12.57
N GLN A 84 8.89 2.37 12.26
CA GLN A 84 9.14 1.04 11.70
C GLN A 84 9.89 1.13 10.37
N LEU A 85 9.56 2.11 9.53
CA LEU A 85 10.29 2.39 8.30
C LEU A 85 11.74 2.81 8.58
N CYS A 86 12.01 3.66 9.59
CA CYS A 86 13.39 3.96 9.98
C CYS A 86 14.16 2.71 10.44
N LEU A 87 13.54 1.88 11.29
CA LEU A 87 14.17 0.70 11.86
C LEU A 87 14.50 -0.35 10.78
N ILE A 88 13.61 -0.59 9.82
CA ILE A 88 13.93 -1.52 8.73
C ILE A 88 15.07 -0.98 7.84
N PHE A 89 15.24 0.34 7.72
CA PHE A 89 16.37 0.97 7.03
C PHE A 89 17.69 0.93 7.80
N LYS A 90 17.66 0.80 9.13
CA LYS A 90 18.87 0.59 9.95
C LYS A 90 19.66 -0.62 9.45
N ASP A 91 18.96 -1.65 9.02
CA ASP A 91 19.52 -2.92 8.57
C ASP A 91 19.83 -2.92 7.05
N CYS A 92 19.46 -1.86 6.31
CA CYS A 92 19.61 -1.81 4.84
C CYS A 92 21.06 -1.87 4.36
N SER A 93 22.05 -1.51 5.19
CA SER A 93 23.48 -1.69 4.85
C SER A 93 23.88 -3.16 4.69
N GLN A 94 23.10 -4.08 5.25
CA GLN A 94 23.30 -5.52 5.15
C GLN A 94 22.54 -6.11 3.94
N TYR A 95 21.65 -5.34 3.34
CA TYR A 95 20.80 -5.82 2.26
C TYR A 95 21.49 -5.70 0.90
N ILE A 96 21.31 -6.73 0.07
CA ILE A 96 21.81 -6.74 -1.30
C ILE A 96 20.71 -6.29 -2.26
N MET A 97 20.96 -5.23 -3.01
CA MET A 97 20.11 -4.85 -4.15
C MET A 97 20.47 -5.72 -5.35
N LEU A 98 19.49 -6.43 -5.91
CA LEU A 98 19.73 -7.25 -7.09
C LEU A 98 19.80 -6.38 -8.35
N PRO A 99 20.74 -6.66 -9.27
CA PRO A 99 20.90 -5.87 -10.48
C PRO A 99 19.67 -6.01 -11.38
N LYS A 100 19.25 -4.91 -11.99
CA LYS A 100 18.23 -4.92 -13.04
C LYS A 100 18.81 -5.53 -14.31
N LEU A 101 18.31 -6.70 -14.71
CA LEU A 101 18.81 -7.42 -15.88
C LEU A 101 18.18 -6.90 -17.18
N GLN A 102 18.86 -7.10 -18.30
CA GLN A 102 18.24 -6.86 -19.62
C GLN A 102 17.15 -7.90 -19.89
N ILE A 103 16.11 -7.54 -20.65
CA ILE A 103 14.97 -8.42 -20.92
C ILE A 103 15.39 -9.72 -21.65
N ALA A 104 16.40 -9.63 -22.53
CA ALA A 104 16.96 -10.79 -23.22
C ALA A 104 17.66 -11.76 -22.24
N THR A 105 18.42 -11.21 -21.28
CA THR A 105 19.05 -12.00 -20.21
C THR A 105 18.01 -12.68 -19.33
N LEU A 106 16.95 -11.96 -18.95
CA LEU A 106 15.82 -12.53 -18.19
C LEU A 106 15.15 -13.67 -18.96
N ARG A 107 14.85 -13.47 -20.26
CA ARG A 107 14.26 -14.51 -21.10
C ARG A 107 15.09 -15.80 -21.08
N ASN A 108 16.40 -15.70 -21.28
CA ASN A 108 17.28 -16.85 -21.35
C ASN A 108 17.36 -17.62 -20.02
N ARG A 109 17.17 -16.92 -18.88
CA ARG A 109 17.13 -17.54 -17.55
C ARG A 109 15.79 -18.19 -17.23
N VAL A 110 14.70 -17.68 -17.79
CA VAL A 110 13.33 -18.01 -17.34
C VAL A 110 12.62 -19.00 -18.26
N ILE A 111 12.86 -18.94 -19.57
CA ILE A 111 12.04 -19.68 -20.56
C ILE A 111 12.05 -21.19 -20.35
N GLY A 112 13.15 -21.75 -19.81
CA GLY A 112 13.25 -23.17 -19.51
C GLY A 112 12.32 -23.65 -18.39
N PHE A 113 11.81 -22.76 -17.53
CA PHE A 113 10.85 -23.11 -16.48
C PHE A 113 9.41 -23.24 -17.01
N PHE A 114 9.12 -22.74 -18.21
CA PHE A 114 7.80 -22.84 -18.84
C PHE A 114 7.76 -24.06 -19.77
N SER A 115 7.93 -25.25 -19.20
CA SER A 115 8.00 -26.53 -19.92
C SER A 115 6.63 -27.20 -20.08
N ASP A 116 6.45 -27.94 -21.18
CA ASP A 116 5.31 -28.83 -21.44
C ASP A 116 5.33 -30.12 -20.61
N GLU A 117 6.46 -30.43 -20.00
CA GLU A 117 6.66 -31.66 -19.22
C GLU A 117 5.93 -31.62 -17.87
N PHE A 118 5.71 -30.43 -17.31
CA PHE A 118 5.06 -30.25 -16.02
C PHE A 118 3.58 -29.91 -16.20
N LYS A 119 2.72 -30.62 -15.46
CA LYS A 119 1.27 -30.41 -15.48
C LYS A 119 0.75 -30.22 -14.07
N LEU A 120 -0.30 -29.41 -13.94
CA LEU A 120 -1.07 -29.33 -12.70
C LEU A 120 -1.75 -30.67 -12.44
N SER A 121 -1.75 -31.11 -11.18
CA SER A 121 -2.61 -32.20 -10.72
C SER A 121 -4.09 -31.77 -10.80
N GLU A 122 -5.02 -32.72 -10.70
CA GLU A 122 -6.46 -32.40 -10.64
C GLU A 122 -6.79 -31.41 -9.52
N LYS A 123 -6.19 -31.58 -8.34
CA LYS A 123 -6.31 -30.63 -7.22
C LYS A 123 -5.79 -29.24 -7.59
N GLY A 124 -4.64 -29.17 -8.26
CA GLY A 124 -4.09 -27.91 -8.75
C GLY A 124 -5.01 -27.23 -9.75
N LEU A 125 -5.55 -27.97 -10.72
CA LEU A 125 -6.52 -27.45 -11.69
C LEU A 125 -7.76 -26.87 -11.00
N VAL A 126 -8.27 -27.53 -9.96
CA VAL A 126 -9.39 -27.02 -9.16
C VAL A 126 -9.00 -25.70 -8.47
N SER A 127 -7.83 -25.63 -7.83
CA SER A 127 -7.37 -24.43 -7.12
C SER A 127 -7.21 -23.20 -8.02
N PHE A 128 -6.76 -23.40 -9.26
CA PHE A 128 -6.51 -22.31 -10.21
C PHE A 128 -7.65 -22.11 -11.23
N LYS A 129 -8.72 -22.91 -11.17
CA LYS A 129 -9.80 -22.92 -12.17
C LYS A 129 -10.35 -21.53 -12.48
N TYR A 130 -10.51 -20.69 -11.46
CA TYR A 130 -11.08 -19.35 -11.59
C TYR A 130 -10.17 -18.33 -12.27
N LEU A 131 -8.91 -18.69 -12.56
CA LEU A 131 -7.93 -17.86 -13.28
C LEU A 131 -7.79 -18.27 -14.75
N LEU A 132 -8.35 -19.42 -15.14
CA LEU A 132 -8.20 -19.95 -16.49
C LEU A 132 -9.25 -19.34 -17.41
N THR A 133 -8.80 -18.79 -18.55
CA THR A 133 -9.68 -18.29 -19.61
C THR A 133 -10.33 -19.44 -20.40
N SER A 134 -11.39 -19.10 -21.13
CA SER A 134 -12.05 -19.99 -22.08
C SER A 134 -11.25 -20.23 -23.36
N ASN A 135 -10.31 -19.32 -23.70
CA ASN A 135 -9.40 -19.50 -24.82
C ASN A 135 -8.37 -20.59 -24.51
N GLU A 136 -8.41 -21.72 -25.22
CA GLU A 136 -7.55 -22.87 -24.94
C GLU A 136 -6.05 -22.58 -25.11
N GLN A 137 -5.64 -21.75 -26.08
CA GLN A 137 -4.22 -21.41 -26.27
C GLN A 137 -3.68 -20.56 -25.11
N GLU A 138 -4.44 -19.56 -24.69
CA GLU A 138 -4.08 -18.73 -23.53
C GLU A 138 -4.11 -19.54 -22.24
N LYS A 139 -5.11 -20.41 -22.08
CA LYS A 139 -5.22 -21.32 -20.93
C LYS A 139 -4.02 -22.24 -20.83
N GLU A 140 -3.57 -22.85 -21.93
CA GLU A 140 -2.34 -23.66 -21.94
C GLU A 140 -1.12 -22.84 -21.54
N PHE A 141 -0.98 -21.62 -22.06
CA PHE A 141 0.11 -20.72 -21.69
C PHE A 141 0.08 -20.35 -20.20
N ILE A 142 -1.09 -19.99 -19.66
CA ILE A 142 -1.30 -19.68 -18.24
C ILE A 142 -0.91 -20.88 -17.38
N ILE A 143 -1.34 -22.09 -17.75
CA ILE A 143 -0.99 -23.32 -17.03
C ILE A 143 0.53 -23.49 -16.98
N LYS A 144 1.24 -23.32 -18.11
CA LYS A 144 2.72 -23.42 -18.16
C LYS A 144 3.41 -22.42 -17.23
N VAL A 145 2.88 -21.20 -17.15
CA VAL A 145 3.42 -20.17 -16.25
C VAL A 145 3.16 -20.55 -14.80
N ILE A 146 1.94 -20.97 -14.45
CA ILE A 146 1.58 -21.40 -13.11
C ILE A 146 2.45 -22.59 -12.66
N THR A 147 2.62 -23.61 -13.50
CA THR A 147 3.44 -24.78 -13.17
C THR A 147 4.90 -24.40 -12.97
N GLY A 148 5.46 -23.53 -13.82
CA GLY A 148 6.83 -23.02 -13.67
C GLY A 148 7.01 -22.26 -12.36
N LEU A 149 6.06 -21.39 -12.00
CA LEU A 149 6.10 -20.65 -10.72
C LEU A 149 6.00 -21.59 -9.52
N ILE A 150 5.11 -22.58 -9.55
CA ILE A 150 4.97 -23.60 -8.49
C ILE A 150 6.25 -24.40 -8.33
N GLN A 151 6.89 -24.79 -9.43
CA GLN A 151 8.15 -25.52 -9.40
C GLN A 151 9.24 -24.71 -8.69
N LEU A 152 9.44 -23.46 -9.11
CA LEU A 152 10.39 -22.53 -8.49
C LEU A 152 10.08 -22.32 -7.00
N TRP A 153 8.80 -22.19 -6.66
CA TRP A 153 8.30 -22.04 -5.29
C TRP A 153 8.63 -23.25 -4.41
N ASN A 154 8.31 -24.46 -4.88
CA ASN A 154 8.52 -25.71 -4.17
C ASN A 154 10.02 -26.02 -3.99
N GLN A 155 10.83 -25.68 -5.00
CA GLN A 155 12.29 -25.85 -4.94
C GLN A 155 13.01 -24.73 -4.18
N LYS A 156 12.27 -23.73 -3.67
CA LYS A 156 12.82 -22.56 -2.95
C LYS A 156 13.88 -21.80 -3.75
N GLN A 157 13.75 -21.78 -5.08
CA GLN A 157 14.65 -21.05 -5.99
C GLN A 157 14.29 -19.56 -6.00
N SER A 158 14.63 -18.84 -4.92
CA SER A 158 14.22 -17.45 -4.68
C SER A 158 14.62 -16.49 -5.82
N ILE A 159 15.86 -16.57 -6.29
CA ILE A 159 16.37 -15.62 -7.30
C ILE A 159 15.75 -15.89 -8.66
N GLU A 160 15.60 -17.15 -9.04
CA GLU A 160 14.96 -17.59 -10.26
C GLU A 160 13.46 -17.24 -10.25
N PHE A 161 12.79 -17.42 -9.11
CA PHE A 161 11.42 -16.97 -8.91
C PHE A 161 11.28 -15.47 -9.12
N ARG A 162 12.12 -14.65 -8.47
CA ARG A 162 12.16 -13.19 -8.68
C ARG A 162 12.36 -12.81 -10.15
N ASN A 163 13.35 -13.42 -10.82
CA ASN A 163 13.65 -13.13 -12.23
C ASN A 163 12.47 -13.51 -13.14
N THR A 164 11.76 -14.58 -12.80
CA THR A 164 10.55 -15.02 -13.51
C THR A 164 9.43 -13.99 -13.37
N LEU A 165 9.16 -13.52 -12.15
CA LEU A 165 8.18 -12.46 -11.90
C LEU A 165 8.55 -11.17 -12.64
N GLU A 166 9.82 -10.75 -12.58
CA GLU A 166 10.30 -9.55 -13.28
C GLU A 166 10.17 -9.67 -14.80
N TYR A 167 10.51 -10.83 -15.37
CA TYR A 167 10.39 -11.11 -16.79
C TYR A 167 8.94 -11.00 -17.26
N ILE A 168 8.04 -11.67 -16.52
CA ILE A 168 6.61 -11.71 -16.82
C ILE A 168 6.01 -10.32 -16.78
N ASP A 169 6.27 -9.56 -15.71
CA ASP A 169 5.73 -8.21 -15.54
C ASP A 169 6.19 -7.29 -16.68
N ARG A 170 7.49 -7.28 -16.99
CA ARG A 170 8.06 -6.42 -18.05
C ARG A 170 7.67 -6.81 -19.46
N LYS A 171 7.19 -8.04 -19.68
CA LYS A 171 6.68 -8.47 -20.98
C LYS A 171 5.24 -8.02 -21.22
N HIS A 172 4.50 -7.66 -20.17
CA HIS A 172 3.12 -7.18 -20.25
C HIS A 172 2.26 -8.07 -21.16
N TYR A 173 2.30 -9.38 -20.95
CA TYR A 173 1.45 -10.30 -21.70
C TYR A 173 -0.02 -9.90 -21.55
N GLU A 174 -0.69 -9.67 -22.67
CA GLU A 174 -2.14 -9.46 -22.67
C GLU A 174 -2.81 -10.82 -22.67
N ILE A 175 -3.63 -11.07 -21.65
CA ILE A 175 -4.47 -12.25 -21.53
C ILE A 175 -5.88 -11.82 -21.16
N GLU A 176 -6.85 -12.64 -21.56
CA GLU A 176 -8.21 -12.51 -21.06
C GLU A 176 -8.26 -13.00 -19.62
N LEU A 177 -8.69 -12.15 -18.68
CA LEU A 177 -9.02 -12.61 -17.33
C LEU A 177 -10.50 -12.92 -17.23
N PRO A 178 -10.89 -13.93 -16.44
CA PRO A 178 -12.29 -14.16 -16.10
C PRO A 178 -12.94 -12.92 -15.46
N THR A 179 -14.23 -12.71 -15.74
CA THR A 179 -14.99 -11.51 -15.33
C THR A 179 -14.92 -11.25 -13.81
N ASP A 180 -15.00 -12.29 -12.99
CA ASP A 180 -14.94 -12.17 -11.53
C ASP A 180 -13.60 -11.60 -11.05
N VAL A 181 -12.51 -11.94 -11.73
CA VAL A 181 -11.16 -11.41 -11.45
C VAL A 181 -11.11 -9.93 -11.85
N HIS A 182 -11.67 -9.56 -13.01
CA HIS A 182 -11.78 -8.16 -13.41
C HIS A 182 -12.62 -7.32 -12.42
N LEU A 183 -13.72 -7.85 -11.90
CA LEU A 183 -14.53 -7.17 -10.89
C LEU A 183 -13.77 -7.00 -9.57
N LYS A 184 -13.02 -8.02 -9.16
CA LYS A 184 -12.21 -7.98 -7.93
C LYS A 184 -11.11 -6.92 -8.01
N TRP A 185 -10.42 -6.79 -9.13
CA TRP A 185 -9.26 -5.91 -9.26
C TRP A 185 -9.61 -4.53 -9.83
N GLY A 186 -10.53 -4.44 -10.78
CA GLY A 186 -10.86 -3.25 -11.54
C GLY A 186 -10.40 -3.35 -13.00
N SER A 187 -10.86 -2.42 -13.85
CA SER A 187 -10.65 -2.45 -15.31
C SER A 187 -9.28 -1.95 -15.77
N ASN A 188 -8.52 -1.35 -14.87
CA ASN A 188 -7.26 -0.74 -15.19
C ASN A 188 -6.21 -1.61 -14.51
N HIS A 189 -5.82 -2.77 -15.01
CA HIS A 189 -4.68 -3.46 -14.42
C HIS A 189 -4.05 -4.27 -15.54
N TYR A 190 -2.73 -4.46 -15.49
CA TYR A 190 -2.12 -5.43 -16.40
C TYR A 190 -2.63 -6.81 -16.03
N SER A 191 -3.42 -7.40 -16.94
CA SER A 191 -4.12 -8.67 -16.73
C SER A 191 -3.19 -9.75 -16.19
N PHE A 192 -1.97 -9.81 -16.72
CA PHE A 192 -1.01 -10.81 -16.28
C PHE A 192 -0.44 -10.55 -14.89
N THR A 193 -0.15 -9.30 -14.51
CA THR A 193 0.31 -8.96 -13.15
C THR A 193 -0.76 -9.31 -12.12
N VAL A 194 -2.04 -9.10 -12.45
CA VAL A 194 -3.18 -9.54 -11.62
C VAL A 194 -3.20 -11.06 -11.47
N LEU A 195 -3.05 -11.79 -12.58
CA LEU A 195 -2.97 -13.24 -12.55
C LEU A 195 -1.85 -13.72 -11.61
N ILE A 196 -0.66 -13.11 -11.71
CA ILE A 196 0.47 -13.45 -10.84
C ILE A 196 0.15 -13.19 -9.36
N TRP A 197 -0.47 -12.06 -9.03
CA TRP A 197 -0.88 -11.79 -7.64
C TRP A 197 -1.86 -12.84 -7.11
N GLU A 198 -2.83 -13.26 -7.91
CA GLU A 198 -3.74 -14.34 -7.52
C GLU A 198 -3.00 -15.66 -7.31
N VAL A 199 -2.09 -16.03 -8.22
CA VAL A 199 -1.27 -17.23 -8.08
C VAL A 199 -0.47 -17.19 -6.78
N VAL A 200 0.24 -16.09 -6.52
CA VAL A 200 1.03 -15.93 -5.29
C VAL A 200 0.15 -15.99 -4.04
N CYS A 201 -1.04 -15.39 -4.05
CA CYS A 201 -1.98 -15.44 -2.92
C CYS A 201 -2.62 -16.82 -2.69
N ILE A 202 -2.74 -17.65 -3.74
CA ILE A 202 -3.15 -19.06 -3.63
C ILE A 202 -2.01 -19.87 -3.01
N LEU A 203 -0.76 -19.64 -3.47
CA LEU A 203 0.40 -20.36 -2.95
C LEU A 203 0.66 -20.05 -1.48
N GLU A 204 0.51 -18.79 -1.09
CA GLU A 204 0.69 -18.36 0.29
C GLU A 204 -0.22 -17.16 0.62
N PRO A 205 -1.27 -17.34 1.46
CA PRO A 205 -2.22 -16.29 1.79
C PRO A 205 -1.63 -15.05 2.49
N ILE A 206 -0.42 -15.16 3.06
CA ILE A 206 0.27 -14.04 3.71
C ILE A 206 0.56 -12.87 2.77
N PHE A 207 0.47 -13.06 1.44
CA PHE A 207 0.67 -11.99 0.47
C PHE A 207 -0.58 -11.16 0.16
N LYS A 208 -1.76 -11.54 0.68
CA LYS A 208 -3.00 -10.78 0.45
C LYS A 208 -2.88 -9.28 0.83
N PRO A 209 -2.23 -8.92 1.96
CA PRO A 209 -1.96 -7.51 2.27
C PRO A 209 -1.13 -6.79 1.18
N LEU A 210 -0.10 -7.43 0.64
CA LEU A 210 0.71 -6.81 -0.42
C LEU A 210 -0.11 -6.61 -1.70
N ALA A 211 -0.93 -7.59 -2.06
CA ALA A 211 -1.87 -7.50 -3.18
C ALA A 211 -2.90 -6.37 -2.99
N GLN A 212 -3.41 -6.17 -1.78
CA GLN A 212 -4.30 -5.06 -1.44
C GLN A 212 -3.61 -3.70 -1.56
N LEU A 213 -2.39 -3.55 -1.05
CA LEU A 213 -1.62 -2.31 -1.22
C LEU A 213 -1.36 -2.01 -2.70
N PHE A 214 -0.98 -3.02 -3.48
CA PHE A 214 -0.80 -2.88 -4.92
C PHE A 214 -2.10 -2.40 -5.59
N LYS A 215 -3.26 -2.97 -5.22
CA LYS A 215 -4.56 -2.53 -5.70
C LYS A 215 -4.85 -1.08 -5.30
N ILE A 216 -4.58 -0.68 -4.06
CA ILE A 216 -4.80 0.70 -3.59
C ILE A 216 -3.92 1.68 -4.37
N GLN A 217 -2.62 1.38 -4.50
CA GLN A 217 -1.68 2.17 -5.29
C GLN A 217 -2.22 2.38 -6.71
N TYR A 218 -2.80 1.33 -7.28
CA TYR A 218 -3.42 1.39 -8.58
C TYR A 218 -4.66 2.31 -8.56
N THR A 219 -5.66 2.03 -7.74
CA THR A 219 -6.89 2.84 -7.71
C THR A 219 -6.64 4.34 -7.47
N ARG A 220 -5.59 4.70 -6.72
CA ARG A 220 -5.22 6.10 -6.42
C ARG A 220 -4.29 6.76 -7.44
N LYS A 221 -4.00 6.08 -8.56
CA LYS A 221 -3.13 6.56 -9.64
C LYS A 221 -1.69 6.87 -9.25
N TYR A 222 -1.14 6.13 -8.28
CA TYR A 222 0.28 6.23 -7.89
C TYR A 222 1.18 5.35 -8.77
N HIS A 223 0.76 5.06 -10.01
CA HIS A 223 1.19 3.90 -10.80
C HIS A 223 2.65 3.87 -11.22
N TYR A 224 3.19 5.02 -11.61
CA TYR A 224 4.22 5.03 -12.65
C TYR A 224 5.61 4.58 -12.19
N THR A 225 5.79 4.27 -10.91
CA THR A 225 7.15 4.22 -10.37
C THR A 225 7.43 3.06 -9.41
N PHE A 226 6.41 2.43 -8.80
CA PHE A 226 6.61 1.63 -7.55
C PHE A 226 5.87 0.28 -7.48
N SER A 227 5.21 -0.16 -8.55
CA SER A 227 4.29 -1.33 -8.52
C SER A 227 5.01 -2.69 -8.55
N LEU A 228 6.02 -2.84 -9.41
CA LEU A 228 6.79 -4.06 -9.58
C LEU A 228 7.54 -4.50 -8.29
N PRO A 229 8.20 -3.60 -7.53
CA PRO A 229 8.93 -4.00 -6.32
C PRO A 229 8.07 -4.79 -5.31
N PHE A 230 6.80 -4.42 -5.09
CA PHE A 230 5.90 -5.17 -4.21
C PHE A 230 5.70 -6.62 -4.65
N LEU A 231 5.58 -6.87 -5.95
CA LEU A 231 5.48 -8.23 -6.45
C LEU A 231 6.80 -8.97 -6.29
N LEU A 232 7.93 -8.31 -6.58
CA LEU A 232 9.23 -8.95 -6.49
C LEU A 232 9.55 -9.40 -5.06
N VAL A 233 9.21 -8.62 -4.03
CA VAL A 233 9.55 -8.94 -2.63
C VAL A 233 9.03 -10.30 -2.17
N THR A 234 8.01 -10.86 -2.84
CA THR A 234 7.50 -12.22 -2.58
C THR A 234 8.61 -13.29 -2.64
N HIS A 235 9.67 -13.04 -3.41
CA HIS A 235 10.82 -13.92 -3.50
C HIS A 235 11.57 -14.07 -2.15
N THR A 236 11.53 -13.05 -1.29
CA THR A 236 12.24 -13.04 0.01
C THR A 236 11.67 -14.08 0.96
N TYR A 237 10.37 -14.38 0.84
CA TYR A 237 9.70 -15.44 1.59
C TYR A 237 10.26 -16.84 1.29
N LEU A 238 10.84 -17.04 0.11
CA LEU A 238 11.46 -18.31 -0.29
C LEU A 238 12.87 -18.49 0.29
N GLN A 239 13.47 -17.45 0.86
CA GLN A 239 14.83 -17.52 1.39
C GLN A 239 14.84 -18.06 2.82
N THR A 240 15.73 -19.00 3.09
CA THR A 240 16.01 -19.46 4.44
C THR A 240 16.87 -18.39 5.15
N GLY A 241 16.46 -17.98 6.36
CA GLY A 241 17.25 -17.09 7.23
C GLY A 241 16.85 -15.61 7.27
N TYR A 242 16.00 -15.14 6.36
CA TYR A 242 15.55 -13.73 6.32
C TYR A 242 14.09 -13.57 6.78
N ASN A 243 13.75 -14.20 7.91
CA ASN A 243 12.39 -14.20 8.45
C ASN A 243 12.36 -13.87 9.95
N ASN A 244 13.24 -12.96 10.37
CA ASN A 244 13.37 -12.53 11.76
C ASN A 244 12.28 -11.52 12.12
N ASP A 245 11.72 -11.64 13.32
CA ASP A 245 10.77 -10.65 13.81
C ASP A 245 11.46 -9.39 14.34
N TRP A 246 10.68 -8.41 14.80
CA TRP A 246 11.18 -7.31 15.62
C TRP A 246 11.85 -7.85 16.87
N THR A 247 13.04 -7.32 17.19
CA THR A 247 13.74 -7.62 18.44
C THR A 247 13.05 -6.94 19.62
N ASP A 248 13.22 -7.46 20.84
CA ASP A 248 12.66 -6.86 22.06
C ASP A 248 13.06 -5.39 22.24
N GLN A 249 14.29 -5.05 21.83
CA GLN A 249 14.77 -3.66 21.85
C GLN A 249 13.99 -2.79 20.86
N GLU A 250 13.75 -3.26 19.64
CA GLU A 250 12.96 -2.54 18.63
C GLU A 250 11.51 -2.37 19.09
N ILE A 251 10.90 -3.44 19.64
CA ILE A 251 9.54 -3.40 20.19
C ILE A 251 9.45 -2.35 21.30
N THR A 252 10.40 -2.35 22.25
CA THR A 252 10.44 -1.36 23.33
C THR A 252 10.51 0.08 22.81
N ILE A 253 11.25 0.33 21.72
CA ILE A 253 11.34 1.67 21.11
C ILE A 253 10.02 2.04 20.43
N LEU A 254 9.42 1.11 19.69
CA LEU A 254 8.13 1.29 19.02
C LEU A 254 7.01 1.61 20.01
N ASP A 255 6.94 0.88 21.13
CA ASP A 255 5.95 1.10 22.20
C ASP A 255 6.12 2.47 22.85
N LYS A 256 7.36 2.89 23.11
CA LYS A 256 7.64 4.22 23.66
C LYS A 256 7.16 5.33 22.72
N VAL A 257 7.42 5.21 21.41
CA VAL A 257 6.94 6.21 20.45
C VAL A 257 5.42 6.26 20.42
N LYS A 258 4.74 5.10 20.40
CA LYS A 258 3.27 5.06 20.46
C LYS A 258 2.72 5.83 21.68
N ILE A 259 3.28 5.60 22.87
CA ILE A 259 2.89 6.30 24.11
C ILE A 259 3.19 7.81 24.03
N MET A 260 4.33 8.20 23.45
CA MET A 260 4.71 9.60 23.32
C MET A 260 3.90 10.33 22.24
N SER A 261 3.50 9.64 21.17
CA SER A 261 2.71 10.21 20.08
C SER A 261 1.34 10.68 20.55
N ASP A 262 0.72 9.98 21.51
CA ASP A 262 -0.53 10.41 22.14
C ASP A 262 -0.36 11.72 22.92
N LYS A 263 0.85 11.99 23.44
CA LYS A 263 1.18 13.25 24.14
C LYS A 263 1.51 14.36 23.15
N LEU A 264 2.35 14.08 22.16
CA LEU A 264 2.73 15.02 21.09
C LEU A 264 1.51 15.47 20.28
N TYR A 265 0.50 14.62 20.15
CA TYR A 265 -0.79 14.95 19.56
C TYR A 265 -1.45 16.20 20.18
N LEU A 266 -1.36 16.38 21.50
CA LEU A 266 -1.92 17.56 22.18
C LEU A 266 -1.15 18.85 21.85
N GLU A 267 0.08 18.74 21.35
CA GLU A 267 0.97 19.86 21.04
C GLU A 267 0.95 20.22 19.54
N ILE A 268 0.42 19.35 18.67
CA ILE A 268 0.26 19.65 17.24
C ILE A 268 -0.98 20.54 17.06
N GLU A 269 -0.76 21.86 17.07
CA GLU A 269 -1.76 22.81 16.59
C GLU A 269 -1.92 22.65 15.07
N VAL A 270 -2.94 21.90 14.65
CA VAL A 270 -3.31 21.79 13.23
C VAL A 270 -3.68 23.19 12.73
N GLU A 271 -2.89 23.72 11.80
CA GLU A 271 -3.19 24.99 11.18
C GLU A 271 -4.54 24.86 10.47
N LYS A 272 -5.52 25.63 10.94
CA LYS A 272 -6.77 25.79 10.17
C LYS A 272 -6.38 26.37 8.82
N PRO A 273 -6.88 25.82 7.70
CA PRO A 273 -6.55 26.37 6.39
C PRO A 273 -6.88 27.86 6.41
N ILE A 274 -5.86 28.69 6.13
CA ILE A 274 -6.07 30.12 5.91
C ILE A 274 -6.94 30.19 4.67
N ALA A 275 -8.22 30.48 4.87
CA ALA A 275 -9.08 30.90 3.78
C ALA A 275 -8.47 32.20 3.26
N ILE A 276 -7.71 32.12 2.17
CA ILE A 276 -7.33 33.30 1.41
C ILE A 276 -8.64 33.78 0.80
N CYS A 277 -9.32 34.70 1.49
CA CYS A 277 -10.36 35.53 0.92
C CYS A 277 -9.72 36.27 -0.26
N LYS A 278 -9.86 35.71 -1.46
CA LYS A 278 -9.83 36.53 -2.66
C LYS A 278 -11.05 37.42 -2.55
N GLU A 279 -10.83 38.72 -2.36
CA GLU A 279 -11.89 39.72 -2.41
C GLU A 279 -12.71 39.50 -3.69
N PRO A 280 -14.05 39.35 -3.59
CA PRO A 280 -14.88 39.33 -4.77
C PRO A 280 -14.94 40.77 -5.31
N LEU A 281 -14.29 41.00 -6.45
CA LEU A 281 -14.67 42.11 -7.31
C LEU A 281 -16.16 41.95 -7.64
N GLY A 282 -16.92 42.98 -7.28
CA GLY A 282 -18.36 42.96 -7.10
C GLY A 282 -19.18 42.26 -8.17
N GLN A 283 -20.19 41.53 -7.73
CA GLN A 283 -21.57 41.75 -8.15
C GLN A 283 -22.51 41.08 -7.15
N THR A 284 -23.40 41.89 -6.60
CA THR A 284 -24.49 41.54 -5.70
C THR A 284 -25.50 40.62 -6.39
N PHE A 285 -25.74 39.44 -5.82
CA PHE A 285 -27.04 38.77 -5.91
C PHE A 285 -27.39 38.22 -4.54
N ALA A 286 -28.44 38.79 -3.93
CA ALA A 286 -29.09 38.26 -2.76
C ALA A 286 -30.11 37.21 -3.23
N PHE A 287 -30.11 36.02 -2.63
CA PHE A 287 -31.29 35.18 -2.52
C PHE A 287 -31.32 34.50 -1.16
N GLU A 288 -32.53 34.44 -0.62
CA GLU A 288 -32.89 34.22 0.77
C GLU A 288 -32.67 32.77 1.22
N ASN A 289 -32.23 32.64 2.48
CA ASN A 289 -32.14 31.37 3.18
C ASN A 289 -33.53 30.77 3.43
N PHE A 290 -33.75 29.54 2.98
CA PHE A 290 -34.81 28.67 3.51
C PHE A 290 -34.21 27.33 3.92
N PHE A 291 -34.05 27.13 5.23
CA PHE A 291 -34.01 25.79 5.84
C PHE A 291 -35.00 25.81 7.01
N PRO A 292 -36.02 24.93 7.04
CA PRO A 292 -36.93 24.86 8.16
C PRO A 292 -36.23 24.26 9.39
N THR A 293 -36.35 24.99 10.49
CA THR A 293 -36.09 24.60 11.87
C THR A 293 -36.95 23.41 12.28
N THR A 294 -36.38 22.50 13.07
CA THR A 294 -37.14 21.78 14.11
C THR A 294 -36.27 21.63 15.35
N THR A 295 -36.79 22.14 16.47
CA THR A 295 -36.31 22.04 17.85
C THR A 295 -37.39 21.38 18.72
N GLN A 296 -36.95 20.59 19.72
CA GLN A 296 -37.49 20.38 21.10
C GLN A 296 -36.87 19.07 21.64
N LYS A 297 -36.08 18.94 22.75
CA LYS A 297 -36.10 19.40 24.18
C LYS A 297 -37.25 18.72 24.96
N ILE A 298 -37.10 17.96 26.06
CA ILE A 298 -36.52 18.26 27.41
C ILE A 298 -36.44 16.99 28.35
N GLU A 299 -35.40 16.96 29.21
CA GLU A 299 -35.15 16.41 30.61
C GLU A 299 -35.72 15.05 31.12
N GLY A 300 -35.10 14.29 32.04
CA GLY A 300 -33.87 14.41 32.86
C GLY A 300 -33.75 13.27 33.92
N ILE A 301 -32.65 13.26 34.68
CA ILE A 301 -32.39 12.80 36.08
C ILE A 301 -30.95 12.27 36.24
N SER A 302 -30.26 12.85 37.23
CA SER A 302 -28.89 12.61 37.71
C SER A 302 -28.69 11.24 38.36
N LYS A 303 -27.48 10.66 38.22
CA LYS A 303 -26.70 10.10 39.34
C LYS A 303 -25.20 10.14 39.02
N VAL A 304 -24.46 10.75 39.92
CA VAL A 304 -22.99 10.84 39.96
C VAL A 304 -22.39 9.47 40.24
N TYR A 305 -21.38 9.10 39.44
CA TYR A 305 -20.20 8.37 39.90
C TYR A 305 -18.99 9.00 39.22
N GLU A 306 -18.05 9.50 40.02
CA GLU A 306 -16.77 9.98 39.53
C GLU A 306 -15.89 8.80 39.13
N SER A 307 -15.51 8.80 37.86
CA SER A 307 -14.23 8.25 37.41
C SER A 307 -13.60 9.32 36.53
N ILE A 308 -12.38 9.73 36.86
CA ILE A 308 -11.58 10.68 36.07
C ILE A 308 -11.56 10.18 34.62
N PRO A 309 -12.21 10.88 33.67
CA PRO A 309 -12.09 10.50 32.29
C PRO A 309 -10.75 11.05 31.82
N MET A 310 -9.80 10.15 31.51
CA MET A 310 -8.85 10.46 30.46
C MET A 310 -9.67 10.57 29.17
N GLU A 311 -10.23 11.75 28.92
CA GLU A 311 -10.75 12.09 27.60
C GLU A 311 -9.57 12.19 26.64
N SER A 312 -9.15 11.05 26.09
CA SER A 312 -8.44 11.05 24.82
C SER A 312 -9.45 11.51 23.76
N LYS A 313 -9.54 12.82 23.56
CA LYS A 313 -10.24 13.37 22.38
C LYS A 313 -9.44 12.97 21.15
N THR A 314 -9.81 11.86 20.54
CA THR A 314 -9.33 11.51 19.19
C THR A 314 -9.96 12.49 18.21
N ILE A 315 -9.21 13.48 17.72
CA ILE A 315 -9.64 14.23 16.53
C ILE A 315 -9.43 13.32 15.33
N LEU A 316 -10.55 12.81 14.83
CA LEU A 316 -10.62 12.07 13.57
C LEU A 316 -10.47 13.08 12.43
N LEU A 317 -9.36 13.03 11.70
CA LEU A 317 -9.28 13.72 10.42
C LEU A 317 -10.09 12.89 9.41
N ASN A 318 -11.25 13.41 9.00
CA ASN A 318 -12.05 12.80 7.95
C ASN A 318 -11.25 12.79 6.64
N LYS A 319 -10.92 11.60 6.14
CA LYS A 319 -10.38 11.46 4.78
C LYS A 319 -11.43 11.96 3.79
N ARG A 320 -11.07 12.94 2.94
CA ARG A 320 -11.94 13.37 1.84
C ARG A 320 -12.19 12.18 0.91
N LYS A 321 -13.43 11.71 0.79
CA LYS A 321 -13.84 10.67 -0.17
C LYS A 321 -14.06 11.33 -1.54
N PHE A 322 -13.40 10.83 -2.57
CA PHE A 322 -13.73 11.17 -3.97
C PHE A 322 -14.72 10.15 -4.54
N LYS A 323 -15.81 10.62 -5.15
CA LYS A 323 -16.66 9.82 -6.05
C LYS A 323 -16.15 10.00 -7.47
N GLU A 324 -15.83 8.91 -8.15
CA GLU A 324 -15.65 8.93 -9.60
C GLU A 324 -17.02 9.18 -10.28
N LYS A 325 -17.11 10.24 -11.07
CA LYS A 325 -18.17 10.41 -12.07
C LYS A 325 -17.56 10.10 -13.43
N LYS A 326 -17.91 8.95 -14.02
CA LYS A 326 -17.60 8.67 -15.43
C LYS A 326 -18.52 9.52 -16.31
N ASN A 327 -17.97 10.47 -17.05
CA ASN A 327 -18.64 11.06 -18.21
C ASN A 327 -18.16 10.36 -19.48
N LYS A 328 -19.08 10.19 -20.44
CA LYS A 328 -18.92 9.35 -21.64
C LYS A 328 -18.00 9.91 -22.73
N ASP A 329 -17.36 11.05 -22.53
CA ASP A 329 -16.48 11.65 -23.53
C ASP A 329 -15.09 11.94 -22.94
N ASN A 330 -14.07 11.31 -23.53
CA ASN A 330 -12.65 11.27 -23.13
C ASN A 330 -11.95 12.65 -23.10
N LYS A 331 -12.41 13.59 -22.27
CA LYS A 331 -11.67 14.81 -21.92
C LYS A 331 -11.74 15.04 -20.41
N VAL A 332 -10.56 15.01 -19.77
CA VAL A 332 -10.39 15.36 -18.36
C VAL A 332 -10.28 16.89 -18.28
N THR A 333 -11.33 17.54 -17.80
CA THR A 333 -11.30 18.94 -17.34
C THR A 333 -11.52 18.98 -15.84
N TYR A 334 -10.62 19.65 -15.12
CA TYR A 334 -10.76 19.92 -13.70
C TYR A 334 -11.55 21.20 -13.52
N LEU A 335 -12.73 21.10 -12.90
CA LEU A 335 -13.47 22.25 -12.40
C LEU A 335 -13.53 22.18 -10.87
N PRO A 336 -13.25 23.27 -10.14
CA PRO A 336 -13.60 23.39 -8.74
C PRO A 336 -15.12 23.57 -8.62
N TYR A 337 -15.74 22.91 -7.65
CA TYR A 337 -17.16 23.13 -7.34
C TYR A 337 -17.33 24.39 -6.48
N GLU A 338 -18.34 25.19 -6.83
CA GLU A 338 -18.98 26.22 -6.01
C GLU A 338 -19.69 25.64 -4.78
#